data_AF-A0A1Y2RCX1-F1
#
_entry.id   AF-A0A1Y2RCX1-F1
#
_cell.length_a   1.000
_cell.length_b   1.000
_cell.length_c   1.000
_cell.angle_alpha   90.00
_cell.angle_beta   90.00
_cell.angle_gamma   90.00
#
_symmetry.space_group_name_H-M   'P 1'
#
loop_
_entity.id
_entity.type
_entity.pdbx_description
1 polymer ?
#
loop_
_entity_poly.entity_id
_entity_poly.type
_entity_poly.pdbx_seq_one_letter_code
_entity_poly.pdbx_strand_id
1 'polypeptide(L)'
;MVNDIKKLKPLNQEIAKTYGRYIQGLNFSFGLISILLASDLKNQSALAIAITGLIAAYWIGKVFTQFAYYPMYEIPKKAIFKIGEIAMNSLFISFAVVFACLFIYNLMGYIKTH
;
A
#
# COMPACT_ATOMS: atom_id res chain seq x y z
N MET A 1 -20.44 -18.27 30.30
CA MET A 1 -20.03 -18.38 28.88
C MET A 1 -20.48 -17.22 27.97
N VAL A 2 -21.20 -16.19 28.46
CA VAL A 2 -21.61 -15.00 27.65
C VAL A 2 -20.66 -13.80 27.82
N ASN A 3 -19.82 -13.80 28.86
CA ASN A 3 -18.91 -12.68 29.17
C ASN A 3 -17.60 -12.67 28.35
N ASP A 4 -17.17 -13.80 27.78
CA ASP A 4 -15.92 -13.88 26.99
C ASP A 4 -16.08 -13.41 25.54
N ILE A 5 -17.26 -13.60 24.94
CA ILE A 5 -17.56 -13.13 23.57
C ILE A 5 -17.54 -11.59 23.51
N LYS A 6 -17.99 -10.92 24.59
CA LYS A 6 -17.91 -9.46 24.71
C LYS A 6 -16.50 -8.92 24.97
N LYS A 7 -15.56 -9.75 25.45
CA LYS A 7 -14.14 -9.37 25.62
C LYS A 7 -13.29 -9.61 24.37
N LEU A 8 -13.69 -10.56 23.53
CA LEU A 8 -13.10 -10.77 22.19
C LEU A 8 -13.33 -9.56 21.26
N LYS A 9 -14.48 -8.87 21.40
CA LYS A 9 -14.84 -7.69 20.60
C LYS A 9 -13.89 -6.48 20.79
N PRO A 10 -13.60 -6.02 22.03
CA PRO A 10 -12.64 -4.94 22.27
C PRO A 10 -11.19 -5.36 22.00
N LEU A 11 -10.81 -6.62 22.26
CA LEU A 11 -9.46 -7.11 21.93
C LEU A 11 -9.21 -7.09 20.42
N ASN A 12 -10.16 -7.61 19.61
CA ASN A 12 -10.05 -7.59 18.15
C ASN A 12 -10.06 -6.16 17.59
N GLN A 13 -10.79 -5.24 18.23
CA GLN A 13 -10.78 -3.82 17.87
C GLN A 13 -9.44 -3.14 18.17
N GLU A 14 -8.83 -3.41 19.33
CA GLU A 14 -7.51 -2.87 19.67
C GLU A 14 -6.41 -3.43 18.76
N ILE A 15 -6.48 -4.71 18.40
CA ILE A 15 -5.59 -5.33 17.40
C ILE A 15 -5.76 -4.65 16.04
N ALA A 16 -6.99 -4.55 15.52
CA ALA A 16 -7.27 -3.90 14.24
C ALA A 16 -6.85 -2.42 14.21
N LYS A 17 -7.06 -1.69 15.31
CA LYS A 17 -6.65 -0.29 15.47
C LYS A 17 -5.14 -0.13 15.50
N THR A 18 -4.44 -1.05 16.15
CA THR A 18 -2.98 -1.08 16.20
C THR A 18 -2.40 -1.33 14.81
N TYR A 19 -2.88 -2.36 14.10
CA TYR A 19 -2.49 -2.60 12.69
C TYR A 19 -2.84 -1.42 11.77
N GLY A 20 -4.01 -0.83 11.94
CA GLY A 20 -4.44 0.35 11.18
C GLY A 20 -3.46 1.52 11.34
N ARG A 21 -2.99 1.79 12.58
CA ARG A 21 -1.98 2.81 12.85
C ARG A 21 -0.64 2.50 12.19
N TYR A 22 -0.19 1.25 12.24
CA TYR A 22 1.04 0.83 11.57
C TYR A 22 0.95 0.99 10.04
N ILE A 23 -0.15 0.55 9.43
CA ILE A 23 -0.40 0.69 7.99
C ILE A 23 -0.46 2.16 7.58
N GLN A 24 -1.13 3.00 8.37
CA GLN A 24 -1.20 4.44 8.11
C GLN A 24 0.18 5.10 8.20
N GLY A 25 0.95 4.78 9.25
CA GLY A 25 2.31 5.27 9.40
C GLY A 25 3.21 4.86 8.23
N LEU A 26 3.12 3.61 7.78
CA LEU A 26 3.88 3.11 6.63
C LEU A 26 3.52 3.86 5.33
N ASN A 27 2.22 4.00 5.03
CA ASN A 27 1.76 4.75 3.86
C ASN A 27 2.20 6.21 3.90
N PHE A 28 2.13 6.83 5.07
CA PHE A 28 2.59 8.21 5.27
C PHE A 28 4.09 8.33 5.02
N SER A 29 4.90 7.41 5.55
CA SER A 29 6.34 7.37 5.32
C SER A 29 6.69 7.17 3.84
N PHE A 30 6.00 6.28 3.12
CA PHE A 30 6.19 6.12 1.68
C PHE A 30 5.87 7.41 0.92
N GLY A 31 4.78 8.09 1.26
CA GLY A 31 4.45 9.41 0.70
C GLY A 31 5.54 10.44 0.97
N LEU A 32 6.03 10.51 2.21
CA LEU A 32 7.08 11.45 2.62
C LEU A 32 8.40 11.20 1.86
N ILE A 33 8.82 9.93 1.77
CA ILE A 33 10.00 9.51 1.01
C ILE A 33 9.83 9.88 -0.48
N SER A 34 8.64 9.69 -1.04
CA SER A 34 8.36 10.03 -2.45
C SER A 34 8.49 11.52 -2.74
N ILE A 35 8.14 12.38 -1.78
CA ILE A 35 8.14 13.83 -1.95
C ILE A 35 9.54 14.40 -1.63
N LEU A 36 10.14 14.00 -0.51
CA LEU A 36 11.39 14.59 -0.03
C LEU A 36 12.64 13.99 -0.69
N LEU A 37 12.58 12.72 -1.08
CA LEU A 37 13.74 11.96 -1.59
C LEU A 37 13.54 11.53 -3.04
N ALA A 38 12.74 12.27 -3.81
CA ALA A 38 12.41 11.95 -5.20
C ALA A 38 13.66 11.81 -6.10
N SER A 39 14.68 12.65 -5.88
CA SER A 39 15.96 12.59 -6.57
C SER A 39 16.71 11.30 -6.27
N ASP A 40 16.76 10.93 -4.98
CA ASP A 40 17.48 9.75 -4.49
C ASP A 40 16.78 8.46 -4.91
N LEU A 41 15.45 8.45 -4.99
CA LEU A 41 14.70 7.32 -5.52
C LEU A 41 14.94 7.07 -7.01
N LYS A 42 15.51 8.04 -7.75
CA LYS A 42 15.79 7.95 -9.19
C LYS A 42 17.28 7.80 -9.51
N ASN A 43 18.14 7.75 -8.51
CA ASN A 43 19.59 7.78 -8.69
C ASN A 43 20.19 6.45 -9.17
N GLN A 44 19.37 5.43 -9.45
CA GLN A 44 19.79 4.12 -9.94
C GLN A 44 20.78 3.38 -9.03
N SER A 45 20.88 3.78 -7.76
CA SER A 45 21.69 3.07 -6.76
C SER A 45 21.01 1.78 -6.32
N ALA A 46 21.80 0.85 -5.75
CA ALA A 46 21.26 -0.36 -5.12
C ALA A 46 20.22 -0.03 -4.02
N LEU A 47 20.41 1.08 -3.30
CA LEU A 47 19.45 1.54 -2.29
C LEU A 47 18.14 2.02 -2.92
N ALA A 48 18.21 2.76 -4.02
CA ALA A 48 17.03 3.17 -4.77
C ALA A 48 16.24 1.96 -5.28
N ILE A 49 16.92 0.93 -5.80
CA ILE A 49 16.29 -0.34 -6.20
C ILE A 49 15.60 -1.00 -5.01
N ALA A 50 16.29 -1.15 -3.87
CA ALA A 50 15.74 -1.81 -2.70
C ALA A 50 14.49 -1.09 -2.15
N ILE A 51 14.53 0.24 -2.04
CA ILE A 51 13.40 1.02 -1.51
C ILE A 51 12.24 1.03 -2.52
N THR A 52 12.50 1.30 -3.80
CA THR A 52 11.42 1.36 -4.81
C THR A 52 10.80 -0.01 -5.04
N GLY A 53 11.59 -1.08 -4.99
CA GLY A 53 11.11 -2.46 -5.04
C GLY A 53 10.27 -2.85 -3.83
N LEU A 54 10.68 -2.47 -2.62
CA LEU A 54 9.90 -2.69 -1.40
C LEU A 54 8.53 -2.00 -1.48
N ILE A 55 8.51 -0.73 -1.89
CA ILE A 55 7.27 0.04 -2.03
C ILE A 55 6.39 -0.55 -3.14
N ALA A 56 6.98 -0.93 -4.29
CA ALA A 56 6.26 -1.58 -5.38
C ALA A 56 5.61 -2.89 -4.90
N ALA A 57 6.37 -3.77 -4.26
CA ALA A 57 5.88 -5.04 -3.72
C ALA A 57 4.75 -4.84 -2.71
N TYR A 58 4.86 -3.84 -1.83
CA TYR A 58 3.80 -3.49 -0.88
C TYR A 58 2.49 -3.12 -1.59
N TRP A 59 2.54 -2.21 -2.57
CA TRP A 59 1.34 -1.75 -3.27
C TRP A 59 0.75 -2.83 -4.18
N ILE A 60 1.59 -3.59 -4.89
CA ILE A 60 1.13 -4.71 -5.71
C ILE A 60 0.48 -5.78 -4.84
N GLY A 61 1.11 -6.15 -3.72
CA GLY A 61 0.54 -7.13 -2.78
C GLY A 61 -0.81 -6.67 -2.20
N LYS A 62 -0.94 -5.37 -1.89
CA LYS A 62 -2.20 -4.78 -1.46
C LYS A 62 -3.29 -4.88 -2.54
N VAL A 63 -2.97 -4.48 -3.76
CA VAL A 63 -3.90 -4.53 -4.91
C VAL A 63 -4.29 -5.97 -5.23
N PHE A 64 -3.34 -6.91 -5.22
CA PHE A 64 -3.59 -8.32 -5.44
C PHE A 64 -4.51 -8.91 -4.36
N THR A 65 -4.23 -8.65 -3.08
CA THR A 65 -5.08 -9.08 -1.95
C THR A 65 -6.48 -8.51 -2.09
N GLN A 66 -6.58 -7.25 -2.53
CA GLN A 66 -7.85 -6.61 -2.78
C GLN A 66 -8.63 -7.37 -3.86
N PHE A 67 -8.07 -7.60 -5.05
CA PHE A 67 -8.79 -8.33 -6.10
C PHE A 67 -9.04 -9.82 -5.78
N ALA A 68 -8.16 -10.48 -5.04
CA ALA A 68 -8.30 -11.90 -4.68
C ALA A 68 -9.37 -12.14 -3.59
N TYR A 69 -9.49 -11.24 -2.61
CA TYR A 69 -10.40 -11.43 -1.46
C TYR A 69 -11.67 -10.57 -1.51
N TYR A 70 -11.73 -9.49 -2.31
CA TYR A 70 -12.92 -8.60 -2.38
C TYR A 70 -14.03 -8.91 -3.42
N PRO A 71 -14.11 -10.04 -4.16
CA PRO A 71 -15.30 -10.26 -5.00
C PRO A 71 -16.61 -10.52 -4.20
N MET A 72 -16.67 -10.18 -2.89
CA MET A 72 -17.78 -10.51 -1.98
C MET A 72 -18.18 -9.38 -1.02
N TYR A 73 -18.11 -8.10 -1.42
CA TYR A 73 -18.69 -7.01 -0.62
C TYR A 73 -19.88 -6.36 -1.33
N GLU A 74 -21.10 -6.65 -0.85
CA GLU A 74 -22.27 -5.85 -1.16
C GLU A 74 -22.12 -4.48 -0.47
N ILE A 75 -21.45 -3.54 -1.14
CA ILE A 75 -21.21 -2.20 -0.61
C ILE A 75 -22.55 -1.44 -0.59
N PRO A 76 -22.88 -0.72 0.49
CA PRO A 76 -24.08 0.09 0.55
C PRO A 76 -24.13 1.09 -0.61
N LYS A 77 -25.23 1.06 -1.37
CA LYS A 77 -25.44 1.72 -2.68
C LYS A 77 -25.42 3.26 -2.69
N LYS A 78 -24.90 3.91 -1.65
CA LYS A 78 -24.78 5.38 -1.61
C LYS A 78 -23.63 5.82 -2.52
N ALA A 79 -23.92 6.72 -3.45
CA ALA A 79 -22.98 7.15 -4.51
C ALA A 79 -21.62 7.64 -3.99
N ILE A 80 -21.59 8.34 -2.84
CA ILE A 80 -20.36 8.86 -2.23
C ILE A 80 -19.39 7.72 -1.84
N PHE A 81 -19.91 6.61 -1.29
CA PHE A 81 -19.09 5.46 -0.91
C PHE A 81 -18.54 4.73 -2.13
N LYS A 82 -19.34 4.63 -3.21
CA LYS A 82 -18.92 4.03 -4.48
C LYS A 82 -17.85 4.86 -5.19
N ILE A 83 -17.99 6.19 -5.20
CA ILE A 83 -16.97 7.09 -5.77
C ILE A 83 -15.68 7.02 -4.95
N GLY A 84 -15.79 7.06 -3.62
CA GLY A 84 -14.64 6.96 -2.72
C GLY A 84 -13.88 5.65 -2.88
N GLU A 85 -14.59 4.52 -3.01
CA GLU A 85 -14.00 3.22 -3.29
C GLU A 85 -13.24 3.21 -4.63
N ILE A 86 -13.88 3.63 -5.72
CA ILE A 86 -13.24 3.68 -7.04
C ILE A 86 -11.99 4.58 -6.99
N ALA A 87 -12.11 5.77 -6.43
CA ALA A 87 -10.99 6.72 -6.31
C ALA A 87 -9.83 6.13 -5.50
N MET A 88 -10.12 5.48 -4.36
CA MET A 88 -9.10 4.85 -3.52
C MET A 88 -8.42 3.68 -4.23
N ASN A 89 -9.19 2.84 -4.93
CA ASN A 89 -8.66 1.69 -5.67
C ASN A 89 -7.78 2.16 -6.83
N SER A 90 -8.24 3.16 -7.59
CA SER A 90 -7.44 3.80 -8.64
C SER A 90 -6.15 4.39 -8.10
N LEU A 91 -6.17 4.99 -6.89
CA LEU A 91 -4.97 5.52 -6.24
C LEU A 91 -3.97 4.42 -5.85
N PHE A 92 -4.43 3.29 -5.31
CA PHE A 92 -3.52 2.19 -4.95
C PHE A 92 -2.93 1.50 -6.20
N ILE A 93 -3.73 1.37 -7.25
CA ILE A 93 -3.26 0.88 -8.55
C ILE A 93 -2.23 1.84 -9.14
N SER A 94 -2.48 3.15 -9.10
CA SER A 94 -1.51 4.12 -9.63
C SER A 94 -0.19 4.08 -8.87
N PHE A 95 -0.22 3.95 -7.53
CA PHE A 95 1.00 3.75 -6.74
C PHE A 95 1.73 2.45 -7.11
N ALA A 96 1.02 1.33 -7.26
CA ALA A 96 1.62 0.07 -7.67
C ALA A 96 2.33 0.20 -9.03
N VAL A 97 1.69 0.82 -10.01
CA VAL A 97 2.24 1.01 -11.36
C VAL A 97 3.45 1.96 -11.34
N VAL A 98 3.32 3.13 -10.70
CA VAL A 98 4.40 4.14 -10.66
C VAL A 98 5.65 3.57 -9.99
N PHE A 99 5.50 2.91 -8.84
CA PHE A 99 6.64 2.32 -8.15
C PHE A 99 7.22 1.11 -8.86
N ALA A 100 6.41 0.29 -9.53
CA ALA A 100 6.91 -0.79 -10.37
C ALA A 100 7.74 -0.24 -11.55
N CYS A 101 7.26 0.80 -12.24
CA CYS A 101 8.00 1.46 -13.31
C CYS A 101 9.31 2.07 -12.78
N LEU A 102 9.27 2.72 -11.62
CA LEU A 102 10.46 3.32 -11.00
C LEU A 102 11.49 2.27 -10.59
N PHE A 103 11.04 1.14 -10.05
CA PHE A 103 11.89 -0.02 -9.76
C PHE A 103 12.56 -0.56 -11.02
N ILE A 104 11.79 -0.77 -12.10
CA ILE A 104 12.32 -1.22 -13.40
C ILE A 104 13.33 -0.21 -13.94
N TYR A 105 13.03 1.08 -13.87
CA TYR A 105 13.95 2.15 -14.29
C TYR A 105 15.27 2.11 -13.53
N ASN A 106 15.22 1.97 -12.21
CA ASN A 106 16.42 1.88 -11.38
C ASN A 106 17.21 0.59 -11.67
N LEU A 107 16.52 -0.53 -11.82
CA LEU A 107 17.12 -1.83 -12.12
C LEU A 107 17.84 -1.83 -13.48
N MET A 108 17.18 -1.35 -14.53
CA MET A 108 17.77 -1.22 -15.86
C MET A 108 18.98 -0.28 -15.86
N GLY A 109 18.87 0.84 -15.14
CA GLY A 109 19.99 1.78 -14.98
C GLY A 109 21.19 1.13 -14.30
N TYR A 110 20.96 0.46 -13.17
CA TYR A 110 22.01 -0.20 -12.40
C TYR A 110 22.74 -1.29 -13.19
N ILE A 111 21.99 -2.15 -13.90
CA ILE A 111 22.54 -3.21 -14.78
C ILE A 111 23.32 -2.62 -15.96
N LYS A 112 22.98 -1.42 -16.45
CA LYS A 112 23.73 -0.79 -17.54
C LYS A 112 25.06 -0.21 -17.07
N THR A 113 25.17 0.14 -15.79
CA THR A 113 26.35 0.80 -15.22
C THR A 113 27.37 -0.18 -14.61
N HIS A 114 26.97 -1.42 -14.32
CA HIS A 114 27.82 -2.49 -13.76
C HIS A 114 27.83 -3.71 -14.67
#